data_AF-B5JFS1-F1
#
_entry.id   AF-B5JFS1-F1
#
_cell.length_a   1.000
_cell.length_b   1.000
_cell.length_c   1.000
_cell.angle_alpha   90.00
_cell.angle_beta   90.00
_cell.angle_gamma   90.00
#
_symmetry.space_group_name_H-M   'P 1'
#
loop_
_entity.id
_entity.type
_entity.pdbx_description
1 polymer ?
#
loop_
_entity_poly.entity_id
_entity_poly.type
_entity_poly.pdbx_seq_one_letter_code
_entity_poly.pdbx_strand_id
1 'polypeptide(L)'
;MKPNAGKLFAGLLDEEEEASFNPQSFSDSYSDIMASLNTRYDVNQNTIVRAPVSNTIARPKFSDSSASSQRDIIEEEISSGNPYLDPYESTNFDLSIERYNDKLGLFSANFFYKNIDSFIYDADTDVTISGVEYELTRPINGETTKIKGIELVWQ
;
A
#
# COMPACT_ATOMS: atom_id res chain seq x y z
N MET A 1 -18.88 4.84 -7.75
CA MET A 1 -18.43 3.77 -8.65
C MET A 1 -17.17 4.29 -9.31
N LYS A 2 -15.99 3.76 -8.96
CA LYS A 2 -14.69 4.23 -9.50
C LYS A 2 -14.68 3.96 -11.03
N PRO A 3 -14.33 4.93 -11.88
CA PRO A 3 -14.37 4.74 -13.33
C PRO A 3 -13.34 3.70 -13.80
N ASN A 4 -13.73 2.88 -14.78
CA ASN A 4 -12.83 1.92 -15.42
C ASN A 4 -11.63 2.63 -16.07
N ALA A 5 -10.46 2.00 -15.98
CA ALA A 5 -9.18 2.49 -16.51
C ALA A 5 -9.30 3.00 -17.97
N GLY A 6 -10.05 2.30 -18.83
CA GLY A 6 -10.23 2.70 -20.24
C GLY A 6 -10.93 4.05 -20.47
N LYS A 7 -11.73 4.56 -19.52
CA LYS A 7 -12.36 5.89 -19.65
C LYS A 7 -11.45 7.04 -19.26
N LEU A 8 -10.38 6.76 -18.51
CA LEU A 8 -9.44 7.78 -18.04
C LEU A 8 -8.44 8.19 -19.12
N PHE A 9 -8.17 7.30 -20.07
CA PHE A 9 -7.20 7.53 -21.15
C PHE A 9 -7.84 7.98 -22.47
N ALA A 10 -9.15 7.77 -22.68
CA ALA A 10 -9.80 8.17 -23.94
C ALA A 10 -9.57 9.67 -24.29
N GLY A 11 -9.45 10.56 -23.30
CA GLY A 11 -9.17 11.99 -23.53
C GLY A 11 -7.70 12.37 -23.71
N LEU A 12 -6.76 11.44 -23.50
CA LEU A 12 -5.30 11.65 -23.67
C LEU A 12 -4.77 11.06 -24.98
N LEU A 13 -5.63 10.36 -25.73
CA LEU A 13 -5.26 9.53 -26.89
C LEU A 13 -5.88 10.02 -28.21
N ASP A 14 -6.68 11.09 -28.20
CA ASP A 14 -7.25 11.66 -29.43
C ASP A 14 -6.14 12.41 -30.21
N GLU A 15 -5.76 11.87 -31.37
CA GLU A 15 -4.68 12.36 -32.26
C GLU A 15 -5.14 13.37 -33.33
N GLU A 16 -6.39 13.88 -33.30
CA GLU A 16 -6.84 14.87 -34.30
C GLU A 16 -6.84 16.30 -33.77
N GLU A 17 -5.88 17.08 -34.32
CA GLU A 17 -5.85 18.54 -34.52
C GLU A 17 -6.14 19.47 -33.32
N GLU A 18 -5.12 20.28 -32.99
CA GLU A 18 -5.00 21.20 -31.85
C GLU A 18 -4.74 20.48 -30.50
N ALA A 19 -3.69 20.92 -29.80
CA ALA A 19 -3.47 20.52 -28.41
C ALA A 19 -4.64 21.05 -27.55
N SER A 20 -5.73 20.29 -27.52
CA SER A 20 -6.88 20.57 -26.68
C SER A 20 -6.50 20.25 -25.24
N PHE A 21 -6.09 21.28 -24.50
CA PHE A 21 -5.92 21.19 -23.06
C PHE A 21 -7.29 21.01 -22.41
N ASN A 22 -7.74 19.77 -22.26
CA ASN A 22 -8.92 19.43 -21.49
C ASN A 22 -8.51 19.19 -20.03
N PRO A 23 -8.63 20.18 -19.12
CA PRO A 23 -8.26 19.99 -17.73
C PRO A 23 -9.07 18.84 -17.13
N GLN A 24 -8.37 17.78 -16.72
CA GLN A 24 -8.97 16.68 -16.00
C GLN A 24 -8.86 16.95 -14.49
N SER A 25 -9.97 16.80 -13.79
CA SER A 25 -10.04 16.95 -12.34
C SER A 25 -10.38 15.60 -11.72
N PHE A 26 -9.57 15.19 -10.75
CA PHE A 26 -9.75 13.96 -10.00
C PHE A 26 -9.90 14.32 -8.53
N SER A 27 -10.88 13.71 -7.87
CA SER A 27 -11.12 13.87 -6.44
C SER A 27 -11.31 12.49 -5.83
N ASP A 28 -10.57 12.20 -4.77
CA ASP A 28 -10.77 11.01 -3.94
C ASP A 28 -10.77 11.42 -2.46
N SER A 29 -11.56 10.72 -1.65
CA SER A 29 -11.68 11.00 -0.22
C SER A 29 -11.94 9.71 0.56
N TYR A 30 -11.35 9.65 1.74
CA TYR A 30 -11.44 8.50 2.63
C TYR A 30 -11.51 8.97 4.08
N SER A 31 -11.98 8.09 4.95
CA SER A 31 -12.12 8.36 6.38
C SER A 31 -11.89 7.06 7.13
N ASP A 32 -10.87 7.06 7.98
CA ASP A 32 -10.38 5.85 8.64
C ASP A 32 -10.45 5.98 10.16
N ILE A 33 -10.83 4.89 10.82
CA ILE A 33 -10.79 4.80 12.28
C ILE A 33 -9.53 4.02 12.68
N MET A 34 -8.53 4.76 13.14
CA MET A 34 -7.22 4.23 13.54
C MET A 34 -7.21 3.86 15.04
N ALA A 35 -8.07 2.91 15.43
CA ALA A 35 -8.14 2.45 16.80
C ALA A 35 -6.86 1.67 17.19
N SER A 36 -6.43 1.83 18.45
CA SER A 36 -5.32 1.06 19.00
C SER A 36 -5.52 0.77 20.48
N LEU A 37 -4.98 -0.37 20.92
CA LEU A 37 -4.95 -0.78 22.32
C LEU A 37 -3.58 -1.40 22.60
N ASN A 38 -2.93 -0.93 23.67
CA ASN A 38 -1.64 -1.44 24.09
C ASN A 38 -1.75 -2.02 25.49
N THR A 39 -1.44 -3.32 25.64
CA THR A 39 -1.51 -4.01 26.92
C THR A 39 -0.11 -4.41 27.36
N ARG A 40 0.20 -4.16 28.63
CA ARG A 40 1.43 -4.61 29.30
C ARG A 40 1.07 -5.28 30.61
N TYR A 41 1.64 -6.45 30.86
CA TYR A 41 1.45 -7.20 32.08
C TYR A 41 2.79 -7.62 32.67
N ASP A 42 3.04 -7.25 33.92
CA ASP A 42 4.20 -7.66 34.69
C ASP A 42 3.90 -9.00 35.36
N VAL A 43 4.46 -10.08 34.82
CA VAL A 43 4.31 -11.43 35.41
C VAL A 43 5.07 -11.49 36.74
N ASN A 44 6.25 -10.86 36.79
CA ASN A 44 7.08 -10.67 37.99
C ASN A 44 8.08 -9.53 37.74
N GLN A 45 8.99 -9.27 38.69
CA GLN A 45 9.98 -8.18 38.61
C GLN A 45 10.92 -8.26 37.38
N ASN A 46 11.00 -9.43 36.76
CA ASN A 46 11.96 -9.73 35.70
C ASN A 46 11.28 -10.15 34.39
N THR A 47 9.96 -10.29 34.34
CA THR A 47 9.25 -10.86 33.18
C THR A 47 8.05 -10.01 32.82
N ILE A 48 8.00 -9.57 31.56
CA ILE A 48 6.96 -8.69 31.02
C ILE A 48 6.32 -9.40 29.83
N VAL A 49 5.01 -9.31 29.73
CA VAL A 49 4.25 -9.66 28.53
C VAL A 49 3.64 -8.40 27.93
N ARG A 50 3.72 -8.21 26.62
CA ARG A 50 3.00 -7.15 25.91
C ARG A 50 2.15 -7.70 24.78
N ALA A 51 0.99 -7.11 24.61
CA ALA A 51 0.03 -7.49 23.56
C ALA A 51 -0.65 -6.25 22.97
N PRO A 52 0.02 -5.53 22.04
CA PRO A 52 -0.61 -4.43 21.31
C PRO A 52 -1.47 -4.94 20.14
N VAL A 53 -2.55 -4.21 19.86
CA VAL A 53 -3.33 -4.31 18.63
C VAL A 53 -3.59 -2.90 18.08
N SER A 54 -3.47 -2.72 16.77
CA SER A 54 -3.64 -1.41 16.15
C SER A 54 -4.13 -1.50 14.71
N ASN A 55 -4.93 -0.51 14.30
CA ASN A 55 -5.25 -0.24 12.90
C ASN A 55 -4.43 0.96 12.41
N THR A 56 -3.79 0.81 11.26
CA THR A 56 -2.90 1.81 10.67
C THR A 56 -3.21 1.99 9.19
N ILE A 57 -2.95 3.18 8.65
CA ILE A 57 -3.07 3.49 7.23
C ILE A 57 -1.75 4.02 6.68
N ALA A 58 -1.45 3.76 5.42
CA ALA A 58 -0.41 4.46 4.67
C ALA A 58 -0.99 4.98 3.36
N ARG A 59 -0.87 6.28 3.13
CA ARG A 59 -1.42 6.93 1.94
C ARG A 59 -0.57 6.59 0.70
N PRO A 60 -1.18 6.49 -0.50
CA PRO A 60 -0.43 6.34 -1.73
C PRO A 60 0.57 7.49 -1.91
N LYS A 61 1.71 7.21 -2.55
CA LYS A 61 2.64 8.29 -2.90
C LYS A 61 1.96 9.21 -3.91
N PHE A 62 2.41 10.47 -3.95
CA PHE A 62 1.89 11.43 -4.91
C PHE A 62 2.15 11.00 -6.35
N SER A 63 3.32 10.42 -6.65
CA SER A 63 3.63 9.84 -7.97
C SER A 63 2.56 8.82 -8.39
N ASP A 64 2.21 7.93 -7.46
CA ASP A 64 1.34 6.80 -7.73
C ASP A 64 -0.12 7.23 -7.85
N SER A 65 -0.53 8.27 -7.12
CA SER A 65 -1.89 8.84 -7.15
C SER A 65 -2.06 10.02 -8.11
N SER A 66 -1.00 10.40 -8.83
CA SER A 66 -1.07 11.48 -9.80
C SER A 66 -1.86 11.06 -11.04
N ALA A 67 -2.46 12.04 -11.71
CA ALA A 67 -3.09 11.87 -13.01
C ALA A 67 -2.11 12.13 -14.16
N SER A 68 -0.85 11.72 -14.00
CA SER A 68 0.15 11.84 -15.06
C SER A 68 0.33 10.53 -15.80
N SER A 69 0.57 10.63 -17.10
CA SER A 69 1.00 9.53 -17.95
C SER A 69 2.21 9.94 -18.77
N GLN A 70 3.16 9.03 -18.95
CA GLN A 70 4.28 9.16 -19.85
C GLN A 70 4.21 8.00 -20.85
N ARG A 71 4.38 8.31 -22.13
CA ARG A 71 4.45 7.31 -23.21
C ARG A 71 5.84 7.31 -23.80
N ASP A 72 6.46 6.14 -23.89
CA ASP A 72 7.63 5.89 -24.70
C ASP A 72 7.19 5.19 -26.00
N ILE A 73 7.44 5.86 -27.13
CA ILE A 73 7.03 5.37 -28.46
C ILE A 73 8.06 4.39 -29.03
N ILE A 74 9.31 4.46 -28.56
CA ILE A 74 10.40 3.59 -29.05
C ILE A 74 10.34 2.25 -28.34
N GLU A 75 10.10 2.26 -27.03
CA GLU A 75 9.99 1.04 -26.21
C GLU A 75 8.56 0.47 -26.19
N GLU A 76 7.59 1.16 -26.79
CA GLU A 76 6.17 0.77 -26.79
C GLU A 76 5.61 0.61 -25.35
N GLU A 77 6.06 1.47 -24.44
CA GLU A 77 5.69 1.46 -23.01
C GLU A 77 4.89 2.71 -22.61
N ILE A 78 3.98 2.54 -21.65
CA ILE A 78 3.24 3.63 -21.02
C ILE A 78 3.32 3.46 -19.51
N SER A 79 3.83 4.48 -18.82
CA SER A 79 3.75 4.58 -17.36
C SER A 79 2.67 5.58 -16.98
N SER A 80 1.75 5.20 -16.09
CA SER A 80 0.69 6.08 -15.61
C SER A 80 0.51 5.97 -14.11
N GLY A 81 0.19 7.09 -13.48
CA GLY A 81 -0.37 7.10 -12.13
C GLY A 81 -1.84 6.66 -12.08
N ASN A 82 -2.38 6.58 -10.87
CA ASN A 82 -3.71 6.12 -10.54
C ASN A 82 -4.36 6.99 -9.43
N PRO A 83 -5.15 8.01 -9.80
CA PRO A 83 -5.85 8.87 -8.83
C PRO A 83 -6.91 8.20 -7.97
N TYR A 84 -7.18 6.90 -8.18
CA TYR A 84 -8.20 6.13 -7.48
C TYR A 84 -7.63 5.07 -6.55
N LEU A 85 -6.33 5.18 -6.21
CA LEU A 85 -5.69 4.30 -5.24
C LEU A 85 -6.29 4.48 -3.86
N ASP A 86 -6.77 3.37 -3.30
CA ASP A 86 -7.09 3.31 -1.89
C ASP A 86 -5.80 3.34 -1.05
N PRO A 87 -5.79 3.97 0.14
CA PRO A 87 -4.70 3.83 1.08
C PRO A 87 -4.44 2.38 1.46
N TYR A 88 -3.19 2.06 1.77
CA TYR A 88 -2.85 0.82 2.47
C TYR A 88 -3.52 0.85 3.84
N GLU A 89 -4.20 -0.23 4.22
CA GLU A 89 -4.72 -0.41 5.57
C GLU A 89 -4.08 -1.65 6.20
N SER A 90 -3.82 -1.59 7.51
CA SER A 90 -3.28 -2.76 8.22
C SER A 90 -3.84 -2.86 9.63
N THR A 91 -4.36 -4.05 9.96
CA THR A 91 -4.58 -4.47 11.34
C THR A 91 -3.38 -5.28 11.81
N ASN A 92 -2.71 -4.77 12.84
CA ASN A 92 -1.50 -5.35 13.40
C ASN A 92 -1.78 -5.87 14.81
N PHE A 93 -1.30 -7.07 15.10
CA PHE A 93 -1.31 -7.69 16.41
C PHE A 93 0.09 -8.24 16.72
N ASP A 94 0.58 -7.95 17.92
CA ASP A 94 1.82 -8.50 18.42
C ASP A 94 1.59 -9.13 19.79
N LEU A 95 2.35 -10.18 20.10
CA LEU A 95 2.41 -10.81 21.41
C LEU A 95 3.87 -11.10 21.75
N SER A 96 4.39 -10.38 22.74
CA SER A 96 5.77 -10.52 23.19
C SER A 96 5.86 -10.95 24.64
N ILE A 97 6.87 -11.76 24.94
CA ILE A 97 7.33 -12.06 26.28
C ILE A 97 8.81 -11.72 26.38
N GLU A 98 9.15 -10.91 27.37
CA GLU A 98 10.51 -10.48 27.67
C GLU A 98 10.88 -10.90 29.07
N ARG A 99 12.08 -11.47 29.23
CA ARG A 99 12.64 -11.83 30.53
C ARG A 99 14.05 -11.24 30.69
N TYR A 100 14.22 -10.50 31.77
CA TYR A 100 15.47 -9.88 32.20
C TYR A 100 16.14 -10.76 33.25
N ASN A 101 17.39 -11.11 33.01
CA ASN A 101 18.20 -11.88 33.97
C ASN A 101 18.99 -10.94 34.88
N ASP A 102 19.32 -11.39 36.10
CA ASP A 102 20.09 -10.61 37.09
C ASP A 102 21.49 -10.21 36.59
N LYS A 103 21.99 -10.88 35.56
CA LYS A 103 23.27 -10.60 34.89
C LYS A 103 23.06 -9.82 33.59
N LEU A 104 22.50 -8.60 33.63
CA LEU A 104 22.33 -7.66 32.49
C LEU A 104 21.78 -8.27 31.17
N GLY A 105 21.23 -9.49 31.19
CA GLY A 105 20.90 -10.28 30.00
C GLY A 105 19.41 -10.22 29.70
N LEU A 106 19.06 -10.38 28.43
CA LEU A 106 17.69 -10.31 27.93
C LEU A 106 17.38 -11.54 27.08
N PHE A 107 16.23 -12.15 27.34
CA PHE A 107 15.60 -13.08 26.42
C PHE A 107 14.24 -12.50 26.01
N SER A 108 13.97 -12.45 24.71
CA SER A 108 12.68 -12.01 24.17
C SER A 108 12.20 -12.97 23.09
N ALA A 109 10.91 -13.23 23.10
CA ALA A 109 10.21 -13.90 22.00
C ALA A 109 8.98 -13.06 21.63
N ASN A 110 8.81 -12.80 20.35
CA ASN A 110 7.68 -12.05 19.81
C ASN A 110 6.98 -12.86 18.73
N PHE A 111 5.65 -12.91 18.76
CA PHE A 111 4.82 -13.38 17.68
C PHE A 111 4.08 -12.17 17.09
N PHE A 112 4.08 -12.04 15.77
CA PHE A 112 3.36 -10.98 15.09
C PHE A 112 2.38 -11.54 14.06
N TYR A 113 1.28 -10.83 13.88
CA TYR A 113 0.27 -11.05 12.85
C TYR A 113 -0.15 -9.71 12.25
N LYS A 114 -0.14 -9.60 10.93
CA LYS A 114 -0.54 -8.42 10.17
C LYS A 114 -1.54 -8.84 9.10
N ASN A 115 -2.68 -8.17 9.03
CA ASN A 115 -3.63 -8.26 7.93
C ASN A 115 -3.57 -6.94 7.17
N ILE A 116 -3.06 -6.97 5.93
CA ILE A 116 -2.80 -5.80 5.11
C ILE A 116 -3.78 -5.83 3.95
N ASP A 117 -4.52 -4.74 3.80
CA ASP A 117 -5.50 -4.53 2.74
C ASP A 117 -4.99 -3.45 1.77
N SER A 118 -5.41 -3.55 0.51
CA SER A 118 -5.17 -2.53 -0.53
C SER A 118 -3.70 -2.22 -0.79
N PHE A 119 -2.81 -3.23 -0.71
CA PHE A 119 -1.40 -3.00 -0.98
C PHE A 119 -1.18 -2.52 -2.42
N ILE A 120 -0.33 -1.53 -2.64
CA ILE A 120 -0.14 -0.91 -3.97
C ILE A 120 1.08 -1.54 -4.63
N TYR A 121 0.88 -2.04 -5.84
CA TYR A 121 1.94 -2.58 -6.69
C TYR A 121 1.70 -2.19 -8.14
N ASP A 122 2.76 -2.14 -8.92
CA ASP A 122 2.66 -1.87 -10.35
C ASP A 122 2.17 -3.12 -11.08
N ALA A 123 1.18 -2.93 -11.95
CA ALA A 123 0.64 -3.96 -12.81
C ALA A 123 0.78 -3.54 -14.26
N ASP A 124 1.17 -4.51 -15.08
CA ASP A 124 1.35 -4.36 -16.52
C ASP A 124 0.13 -4.93 -17.26
N THR A 125 -0.37 -4.18 -18.23
CA THR A 125 -1.47 -4.62 -19.10
C THR A 125 -1.24 -4.11 -20.51
N ASP A 126 -1.55 -4.95 -21.50
CA ASP A 126 -1.48 -4.51 -22.89
C ASP A 126 -2.67 -3.62 -23.24
N VAL A 127 -2.38 -2.51 -23.94
CA VAL A 127 -3.39 -1.59 -24.46
C VAL A 127 -3.09 -1.24 -25.91
N THR A 128 -4.11 -1.24 -26.77
CA THR A 128 -3.95 -0.85 -28.17
C THR A 128 -4.33 0.61 -28.37
N ILE A 129 -3.42 1.41 -28.93
CA ILE A 129 -3.62 2.84 -29.22
C ILE A 129 -3.24 3.07 -30.69
N SER A 130 -4.18 3.58 -31.49
CA SER A 130 -3.99 3.84 -32.93
C SER A 130 -3.46 2.62 -33.70
N GLY A 131 -3.80 1.39 -33.26
CA GLY A 131 -3.37 0.14 -33.90
C GLY A 131 -1.98 -0.37 -33.49
N VAL A 132 -1.30 0.30 -32.55
CA VAL A 132 -0.04 -0.15 -31.92
C VAL A 132 -0.35 -0.65 -30.52
N GLU A 133 0.19 -1.80 -30.14
CA GLU A 133 0.10 -2.32 -28.77
C GLU A 133 1.18 -1.67 -27.90
N TYR A 134 0.80 -1.26 -26.70
CA TYR A 134 1.70 -0.71 -25.68
C TYR A 134 1.55 -1.51 -24.39
N GLU A 135 2.66 -1.72 -23.67
CA GLU A 135 2.63 -2.20 -22.29
C GLU A 135 2.33 -1.02 -21.35
N LEU A 136 1.18 -1.06 -20.65
CA LEU A 136 0.78 -0.07 -19.67
C LEU A 136 1.13 -0.54 -18.26
N THR A 137 2.12 0.10 -17.64
CA THR A 137 2.46 -0.05 -16.22
C THR A 137 1.74 1.00 -15.38
N ARG A 138 0.99 0.55 -14.36
CA ARG A 138 0.27 1.43 -13.44
C ARG A 138 0.16 0.84 -12.03
N PRO A 139 0.25 1.66 -10.97
CA PRO A 139 -0.02 1.21 -9.61
C PRO A 139 -1.50 0.87 -9.43
N ILE A 140 -1.79 -0.30 -8.87
CA ILE A 140 -3.14 -0.76 -8.51
C ILE A 140 -3.18 -1.28 -7.08
N ASN A 141 -4.37 -1.25 -6.46
CA ASN A 141 -4.58 -1.89 -5.16
C ASN A 141 -4.70 -3.41 -5.35
N GLY A 142 -3.95 -4.16 -4.55
CA GLY A 142 -3.98 -5.61 -4.47
C GLY A 142 -4.93 -6.14 -3.43
N GLU A 143 -5.07 -7.47 -3.44
CA GLU A 143 -5.91 -8.20 -2.52
C GLU A 143 -5.35 -8.22 -1.09
N THR A 144 -6.21 -8.55 -0.13
CA THR A 144 -5.82 -8.73 1.27
C THR A 144 -4.71 -9.76 1.43
N THR A 145 -3.63 -9.37 2.11
CA THR A 145 -2.48 -10.22 2.40
C THR A 145 -2.26 -10.35 3.91
N LYS A 146 -1.97 -11.58 4.36
CA LYS A 146 -1.72 -11.90 5.77
C LYS A 146 -0.28 -12.29 5.99
N ILE A 147 0.39 -11.64 6.93
CA ILE A 147 1.78 -11.91 7.31
C ILE A 147 1.81 -12.31 8.78
N LYS A 148 2.50 -13.39 9.12
CA LYS A 148 2.71 -13.81 10.50
C LYS A 148 4.10 -14.40 10.69
N GLY A 149 4.66 -14.28 11.89
CA GLY A 149 5.98 -14.79 12.17
C GLY A 149 6.34 -14.74 13.64
N ILE A 150 7.56 -15.21 13.93
CA ILE A 150 8.15 -15.22 15.27
C ILE A 150 9.53 -14.59 15.19
N GLU A 151 9.87 -13.77 16.18
CA GLU A 151 11.18 -13.16 16.35
C GLU A 151 11.74 -13.57 17.72
N LEU A 152 13.05 -13.84 17.78
CA LEU A 152 13.75 -14.26 18.98
C LEU A 152 14.97 -13.38 19.19
N VAL A 153 15.17 -12.89 20.41
CA VAL A 153 16.34 -12.11 20.80
C VAL A 153 16.91 -12.68 22.09
N TRP A 154 18.23 -12.84 22.13
CA TRP A 154 18.96 -13.30 23.30
C TRP A 154 20.33 -12.62 23.35
N GLN A 155 20.66 -12.03 24.51
CA GLN A 155 21.97 -11.45 24.83
C GLN A 155 22.28 -11.60 26.32
#